data_AF-A0A166DQ87-F1
#
_entry.id   AF-A0A166DQ87-F1
#
_cell.length_a   1.000
_cell.length_b   1.000
_cell.length_c   1.000
_cell.angle_alpha   90.00
_cell.angle_beta   90.00
_cell.angle_gamma   90.00
#
_symmetry.space_group_name_H-M   'P 1'
#
loop_
_entity.id
_entity.type
_entity.pdbx_description
1 polymer ?
#
loop_
_entity_poly.entity_id
_entity_poly.type
_entity_poly.pdbx_seq_one_letter_code
_entity_poly.pdbx_strand_id
1 'polypeptide(L)'
;MAPSPFKSHAERGLINLDPSLDSQATLRRLLERDYKEHHFYHNPVGLHNHLSHHLVAAYDLGADSETLVEIYGKEEIIQRPLDLTKIGIDVDGLPAIGEVNESNWTTWLGEERAYGAYLKFFEGVVGRVGVREAVLRYIFADEVNGLERMMLCRTLGALMHSMIQLGAGLEFSDPLMVVQGLAQGATHYIGFFLPETLRGPNIYHPQSISLPSRTSSLSLFGIIQKIYDSPILEPVYPYKSYDDYPKRFDDILEEGKGRGGELQRIVNLWDLDFDADGEDGDRDGRIEEVVEECFWVCVCVVFATSRRGRKPRLDFYTMHFVTAAIFLPTFVDLLRAEPEGDGKAEDQDEEGRKKEREKRRRYVVDYLRMWLYLVGIWFIDRGRPRIDVSVVMEYSASPQPPPLPHSSSNGACNGTSYNTDIGNEEDIWAAMARDVVHAPDAHTPKTVRTLLYAHRKYGGRKAGEVPGIWKNSLANSNLDEAGGGEKGELWMEGLDKLDGSLFVRCAGVLMDCMGWVTRGERAGVWDRSGLGWEEAWD
;
A
#
# COMPACT_ATOMS: atom_id res chain seq x y z
N MET A 1 10.23 -26.51 -22.99
CA MET A 1 9.16 -25.50 -22.93
C MET A 1 9.45 -24.44 -23.99
N ALA A 2 8.46 -24.06 -24.81
CA ALA A 2 8.60 -22.86 -25.63
C ALA A 2 8.74 -21.63 -24.69
N PRO A 3 9.55 -20.61 -25.03
CA PRO A 3 9.60 -19.39 -24.24
C PRO A 3 8.19 -18.81 -24.09
N SER A 4 7.81 -18.39 -22.88
CA SER A 4 6.52 -17.73 -22.67
C SER A 4 6.44 -16.49 -23.59
N PRO A 5 5.37 -16.32 -24.38
CA PRO A 5 5.17 -15.12 -25.18
C PRO A 5 4.90 -13.89 -24.30
N PHE A 6 4.69 -14.09 -23.00
CA PHE A 6 4.39 -13.07 -22.02
C PHE A 6 5.69 -12.47 -21.47
N LYS A 7 5.92 -11.18 -21.73
CA LYS A 7 7.15 -10.44 -21.43
C LYS A 7 6.86 -9.26 -20.52
N SER A 8 7.91 -8.70 -19.93
CA SER A 8 7.78 -7.48 -19.14
C SER A 8 7.59 -6.30 -20.09
N HIS A 9 6.58 -5.49 -19.80
CA HIS A 9 6.27 -4.27 -20.54
C HIS A 9 6.50 -3.01 -19.70
N ALA A 10 6.94 -3.15 -18.45
CA ALA A 10 7.15 -2.08 -17.48
C ALA A 10 7.61 -0.75 -18.14
N GLU A 11 6.76 0.27 -18.03
CA GLU A 11 6.95 1.56 -18.69
C GLU A 11 7.53 2.61 -17.75
N ARG A 12 6.71 3.58 -17.33
CA ARG A 12 7.04 4.63 -16.38
C ARG A 12 6.08 4.51 -15.20
N GLY A 13 6.60 4.73 -14.00
CA GLY A 13 5.75 4.82 -12.82
C GLY A 13 5.24 6.23 -12.58
N LEU A 14 4.56 6.42 -11.45
CA LEU A 14 3.93 7.68 -11.06
C LEU A 14 4.95 8.80 -10.74
N ILE A 15 6.18 8.46 -10.35
CA ILE A 15 7.22 9.45 -10.03
C ILE A 15 8.01 9.83 -11.29
N ASN A 16 8.47 8.86 -12.06
CA ASN A 16 9.18 9.05 -13.32
C ASN A 16 10.37 10.03 -13.21
N LEU A 17 11.27 9.83 -12.24
CA LEU A 17 12.52 10.59 -12.14
C LEU A 17 13.54 10.09 -13.18
N ASP A 18 13.49 10.68 -14.38
CA ASP A 18 14.44 10.53 -15.50
C ASP A 18 14.93 9.09 -15.80
N PRO A 19 14.05 8.11 -16.03
CA PRO A 19 14.48 6.77 -16.42
C PRO A 19 15.10 6.76 -17.82
N SER A 20 16.31 6.21 -17.92
CA SER A 20 16.97 5.94 -19.21
C SER A 20 16.36 4.72 -19.91
N LEU A 21 16.49 4.65 -21.24
CA LEU A 21 16.07 3.46 -22.00
C LEU A 21 16.85 2.20 -21.57
N ASP A 22 18.12 2.36 -21.18
CA ASP A 22 18.98 1.26 -20.73
C ASP A 22 18.54 0.72 -19.35
N SER A 23 18.18 1.60 -18.41
CA SER A 23 17.64 1.21 -17.12
C SER A 23 16.25 0.58 -17.26
N GLN A 24 15.41 1.08 -18.16
CA GLN A 24 14.12 0.45 -18.47
C GLN A 24 14.28 -0.96 -19.06
N ALA A 25 15.18 -1.14 -20.04
CA ALA A 25 15.46 -2.45 -20.61
C ALA A 25 16.03 -3.41 -19.55
N THR A 26 16.84 -2.89 -18.62
CA THR A 26 17.39 -3.65 -17.49
C THR A 26 16.28 -4.07 -16.53
N LEU A 27 15.40 -3.14 -16.11
CA LEU A 27 14.25 -3.43 -15.28
C LEU A 27 13.41 -4.57 -15.86
N ARG A 28 12.99 -4.45 -17.13
CA ARG A 28 12.16 -5.46 -17.82
C ARG A 28 12.81 -6.83 -17.81
N ARG A 29 14.11 -6.91 -18.11
CA ARG A 29 14.88 -8.17 -18.08
C ARG A 29 14.92 -8.79 -16.69
N LEU A 30 15.09 -7.98 -15.65
CA LEU A 30 15.18 -8.44 -14.27
C LEU A 30 13.80 -8.90 -13.73
N LEU A 31 12.72 -8.18 -14.04
CA LEU A 31 11.35 -8.59 -13.71
C LEU A 31 10.98 -9.92 -14.40
N GLU A 32 11.34 -10.07 -15.68
CA GLU A 32 11.17 -11.34 -16.39
C GLU A 32 11.95 -12.50 -15.74
N ARG A 33 13.13 -12.21 -15.20
CA ARG A 33 13.95 -13.22 -14.53
C ARG A 33 13.32 -13.65 -13.21
N ASP A 34 12.90 -12.69 -12.40
CA ASP A 34 12.17 -12.94 -11.15
C ASP A 34 10.92 -13.80 -11.38
N TYR A 35 10.10 -13.43 -12.37
CA TYR A 35 8.91 -14.19 -12.77
C TYR A 35 9.20 -15.67 -13.09
N LYS A 36 10.34 -15.95 -13.75
CA LYS A 36 10.70 -17.29 -14.20
C LYS A 36 11.37 -18.12 -13.10
N GLU A 37 12.11 -17.47 -12.20
CA GLU A 37 13.02 -18.15 -11.28
C GLU A 37 12.47 -18.27 -9.87
N HIS A 38 11.66 -17.31 -9.41
CA HIS A 38 11.34 -17.19 -7.99
C HIS A 38 9.86 -17.39 -7.67
N HIS A 39 9.63 -17.90 -6.46
CA HIS A 39 8.33 -17.93 -5.82
C HIS A 39 7.98 -16.54 -5.27
N PHE A 40 6.71 -16.32 -4.92
CA PHE A 40 6.27 -15.10 -4.23
C PHE A 40 6.65 -15.05 -2.74
N TYR A 41 7.26 -16.11 -2.21
CA TYR A 41 7.83 -16.14 -0.86
C TYR A 41 9.34 -16.27 -0.98
N HIS A 42 10.08 -15.71 -0.04
CA HIS A 42 11.52 -15.86 0.01
C HIS A 42 11.98 -16.89 1.06
N ASN A 43 11.20 -17.15 2.12
CA ASN A 43 11.59 -18.10 3.17
C ASN A 43 10.47 -19.09 3.56
N PRO A 44 10.80 -20.15 4.34
CA PRO A 44 9.80 -21.11 4.82
C PRO A 44 8.79 -20.54 5.83
N VAL A 45 9.07 -19.37 6.41
CA VAL A 45 8.19 -18.70 7.39
C VAL A 45 7.11 -17.86 6.66
N GLY A 46 7.10 -17.86 5.32
CA GLY A 46 6.06 -17.21 4.52
C GLY A 46 6.23 -15.70 4.36
N LEU A 47 7.47 -15.20 4.40
CA LEU A 47 7.73 -13.80 4.05
C LEU A 47 7.79 -13.61 2.53
N HIS A 48 7.20 -12.53 2.03
CA HIS A 48 7.03 -12.25 0.59
C HIS A 48 8.32 -11.88 -0.13
N ASN A 49 8.46 -12.32 -1.38
CA ASN A 49 9.51 -11.86 -2.28
C ASN A 49 9.30 -10.36 -2.56
N HIS A 50 10.27 -9.53 -2.18
CA HIS A 50 10.20 -8.08 -2.36
C HIS A 50 10.84 -7.56 -3.65
N LEU A 51 11.50 -8.43 -4.40
CA LEU A 51 12.44 -8.08 -5.46
C LEU A 51 11.78 -7.25 -6.55
N SER A 52 10.65 -7.71 -7.10
CA SER A 52 9.95 -7.02 -8.18
C SER A 52 9.57 -5.58 -7.80
N HIS A 53 8.99 -5.38 -6.61
CA HIS A 53 8.57 -4.04 -6.20
C HIS A 53 9.69 -3.20 -5.56
N HIS A 54 10.84 -3.80 -5.21
CA HIS A 54 12.08 -3.05 -4.94
C HIS A 54 12.60 -2.45 -6.25
N LEU A 55 12.73 -3.26 -7.31
CA LEU A 55 13.23 -2.81 -8.60
C LEU A 55 12.40 -1.68 -9.20
N VAL A 56 11.07 -1.81 -9.23
CA VAL A 56 10.21 -0.76 -9.81
C VAL A 56 10.26 0.53 -8.97
N ALA A 57 10.37 0.42 -7.64
CA ALA A 57 10.46 1.60 -6.78
C ALA A 57 11.79 2.33 -6.99
N ALA A 58 12.90 1.59 -7.06
CA ALA A 58 14.22 2.17 -7.32
C ALA A 58 14.28 2.79 -8.73
N TYR A 59 13.77 2.09 -9.75
CA TYR A 59 13.71 2.60 -11.12
C TYR A 59 12.90 3.91 -11.22
N ASP A 60 11.73 3.98 -10.56
CA ASP A 60 10.87 5.17 -10.60
C ASP A 60 11.47 6.38 -9.86
N LEU A 61 12.38 6.11 -8.91
CA LEU A 61 13.21 7.08 -8.22
C LEU A 61 14.51 7.44 -8.97
N GLY A 62 14.74 6.88 -10.16
CA GLY A 62 15.86 7.22 -11.03
C GLY A 62 17.08 6.31 -10.93
N ALA A 63 16.94 5.09 -10.40
CA ALA A 63 18.03 4.11 -10.41
C ALA A 63 18.48 3.76 -11.84
N ASP A 64 19.80 3.70 -12.03
CA ASP A 64 20.41 3.28 -13.28
C ASP A 64 20.50 1.75 -13.41
N SER A 65 20.98 1.26 -14.56
CA SER A 65 21.07 -0.18 -14.82
C SER A 65 21.98 -0.91 -13.83
N GLU A 66 23.07 -0.28 -13.38
CA GLU A 66 24.02 -0.90 -12.45
C GLU A 66 23.38 -1.08 -11.08
N THR A 67 22.71 -0.03 -10.57
CA THR A 67 21.97 -0.05 -9.32
C THR A 67 20.86 -1.11 -9.33
N LEU A 68 20.10 -1.22 -10.42
CA LEU A 68 19.06 -2.25 -10.54
C LEU A 68 19.63 -3.67 -10.53
N VAL A 69 20.79 -3.89 -11.18
CA VAL A 69 21.48 -5.19 -11.14
C VAL A 69 22.01 -5.49 -9.74
N GLU A 70 22.53 -4.50 -9.02
CA GLU A 70 22.98 -4.66 -7.64
C GLU A 70 21.84 -5.03 -6.70
N ILE A 71 20.69 -4.33 -6.81
CA ILE A 71 19.47 -4.66 -6.06
C ILE A 71 19.08 -6.11 -6.31
N TYR A 72 18.99 -6.53 -7.58
CA TYR A 72 18.64 -7.91 -7.93
C TYR A 72 19.62 -8.91 -7.30
N GLY A 73 20.93 -8.66 -7.43
CA GLY A 73 21.97 -9.56 -6.93
C GLY A 73 21.94 -9.74 -5.42
N LYS A 74 21.53 -8.72 -4.66
CA LYS A 74 21.37 -8.82 -3.21
C LYS A 74 20.07 -9.52 -2.82
N GLU A 75 18.97 -9.18 -3.48
CA GLU A 75 17.63 -9.72 -3.18
C GLU A 75 17.50 -11.20 -3.59
N GLU A 76 18.11 -11.62 -4.71
CA GLU A 76 17.98 -12.99 -5.24
C GLU A 76 18.52 -14.07 -4.27
N ILE A 77 19.50 -13.71 -3.43
CA ILE A 77 20.18 -14.63 -2.50
C ILE A 77 19.21 -15.33 -1.55
N ILE A 78 18.17 -14.61 -1.14
CA ILE A 78 17.21 -15.10 -0.14
C ILE A 78 15.93 -15.64 -0.78
N GLN A 79 15.77 -15.59 -2.10
CA GLN A 79 14.51 -15.97 -2.74
C GLN A 79 14.31 -17.49 -2.79
N ARG A 80 13.06 -17.92 -2.60
CA ARG A 80 12.67 -19.30 -2.79
C ARG A 80 12.54 -19.56 -4.30
N PRO A 81 13.06 -20.68 -4.81
CA PRO A 81 12.89 -21.02 -6.22
C PRO A 81 11.42 -21.29 -6.54
N LEU A 82 10.99 -20.98 -7.75
CA LEU A 82 9.66 -21.32 -8.26
C LEU A 82 9.44 -22.84 -8.28
N ASP A 83 10.47 -23.59 -8.67
CA ASP A 83 10.48 -25.06 -8.59
C ASP A 83 10.81 -25.51 -7.17
N LEU A 84 9.76 -25.79 -6.41
CA LEU A 84 9.81 -26.16 -5.01
C LEU A 84 10.54 -27.49 -4.74
N THR A 85 10.62 -28.36 -5.74
CA THR A 85 11.30 -29.66 -5.60
C THR A 85 12.81 -29.49 -5.40
N LYS A 86 13.39 -28.38 -5.90
CA LYS A 86 14.82 -28.04 -5.72
C LYS A 86 15.22 -27.82 -4.27
N ILE A 87 14.24 -27.52 -3.40
CA ILE A 87 14.45 -27.35 -1.96
C ILE A 87 13.73 -28.44 -1.14
N GLY A 88 13.35 -29.55 -1.78
CA GLY A 88 12.80 -30.73 -1.11
C GLY A 88 11.37 -30.56 -0.57
N ILE A 89 10.62 -29.56 -1.06
CA ILE A 89 9.21 -29.39 -0.68
C ILE A 89 8.35 -30.29 -1.55
N ASP A 90 7.54 -31.12 -0.90
CA ASP A 90 6.62 -32.05 -1.54
C ASP A 90 5.45 -31.31 -2.20
N VAL A 91 5.20 -31.67 -3.45
CA VAL A 91 4.14 -31.13 -4.32
C VAL A 91 3.16 -32.22 -4.78
N ASP A 92 3.25 -33.44 -4.22
CA ASP A 92 2.30 -34.51 -4.51
C ASP A 92 0.87 -34.09 -4.11
N GLY A 93 -0.09 -34.38 -4.99
CA GLY A 93 -1.49 -34.01 -4.80
C GLY A 93 -1.84 -32.55 -5.16
N LEU A 94 -0.87 -31.76 -5.63
CA LEU A 94 -1.06 -30.41 -6.15
C LEU A 94 -1.17 -30.40 -7.68
N PRO A 95 -1.76 -29.35 -8.28
CA PRO A 95 -1.88 -29.30 -9.73
C PRO A 95 -0.51 -29.02 -10.34
N ALA A 96 -0.19 -29.74 -11.41
CA ALA A 96 0.97 -29.41 -12.22
C ALA A 96 0.74 -28.10 -12.99
N ILE A 97 1.84 -27.49 -13.45
CA ILE A 97 1.79 -26.28 -14.29
C ILE A 97 0.95 -26.57 -15.54
N GLY A 98 -0.14 -25.83 -15.72
CA GLY A 98 -1.08 -25.97 -16.83
C GLY A 98 -2.34 -26.80 -16.53
N GLU A 99 -2.47 -27.40 -15.35
CA GLU A 99 -3.66 -28.18 -14.97
C GLU A 99 -4.79 -27.32 -14.36
N VAL A 100 -4.42 -26.18 -13.78
CA VAL A 100 -5.38 -25.18 -13.30
C VAL A 100 -6.06 -24.51 -14.49
N ASN A 101 -7.40 -24.50 -14.49
CA ASN A 101 -8.26 -23.97 -15.54
C ASN A 101 -9.55 -23.39 -14.96
N GLU A 102 -10.41 -22.83 -15.83
CA GLU A 102 -11.66 -22.15 -15.44
C GLU A 102 -12.59 -22.98 -14.56
N SER A 103 -12.58 -24.30 -14.71
CA SER A 103 -13.51 -25.17 -13.98
C SER A 103 -13.03 -25.58 -12.59
N ASN A 104 -11.71 -25.49 -12.33
CA ASN A 104 -11.09 -26.01 -11.10
C ASN A 104 -10.18 -24.99 -10.39
N TRP A 105 -10.07 -23.75 -10.87
CA TRP A 105 -9.13 -22.78 -10.29
C TRP A 105 -9.39 -22.46 -8.83
N THR A 106 -10.60 -22.71 -8.30
CA THR A 106 -10.88 -22.49 -6.88
C THR A 106 -10.49 -23.66 -5.97
N THR A 107 -10.04 -24.79 -6.51
CA THR A 107 -9.75 -26.01 -5.74
C THR A 107 -8.57 -25.85 -4.78
N TRP A 108 -7.55 -25.07 -5.15
CA TRP A 108 -6.31 -24.93 -4.39
C TRP A 108 -6.12 -23.52 -3.82
N LEU A 109 -7.21 -22.77 -3.58
CA LEU A 109 -7.08 -21.42 -3.03
C LEU A 109 -6.49 -21.44 -1.62
N GLY A 110 -5.41 -20.69 -1.41
CA GLY A 110 -4.67 -20.64 -0.16
C GLY A 110 -3.55 -21.67 -0.05
N GLU A 111 -3.33 -22.50 -1.07
CA GLU A 111 -2.21 -23.44 -1.09
C GLU A 111 -1.01 -22.78 -1.76
N GLU A 112 -0.03 -22.32 -0.98
CA GLU A 112 1.10 -21.58 -1.54
C GLU A 112 1.92 -22.40 -2.54
N ARG A 113 1.96 -23.72 -2.37
CA ARG A 113 2.73 -24.60 -3.26
C ARG A 113 2.12 -24.71 -4.66
N ALA A 114 0.85 -24.33 -4.84
CA ALA A 114 0.18 -24.28 -6.14
C ALA A 114 0.52 -23.01 -6.97
N TYR A 115 1.38 -22.12 -6.47
CA TYR A 115 1.71 -20.83 -7.11
C TYR A 115 2.11 -20.94 -8.58
N GLY A 116 3.01 -21.86 -8.93
CA GLY A 116 3.45 -22.05 -10.31
C GLY A 116 2.32 -22.44 -11.26
N ALA A 117 1.33 -23.21 -10.77
CA ALA A 117 0.17 -23.58 -11.56
C ALA A 117 -0.80 -22.39 -11.73
N TYR A 118 -0.99 -21.58 -10.67
CA TYR A 118 -1.76 -20.34 -10.75
C TYR A 118 -1.12 -19.29 -11.65
N LEU A 119 0.21 -19.14 -11.64
CA LEU A 119 0.93 -18.26 -12.57
C LEU A 119 0.58 -18.60 -14.02
N LYS A 120 0.63 -19.89 -14.38
CA LYS A 120 0.32 -20.31 -15.75
C LYS A 120 -1.14 -20.11 -16.12
N PHE A 121 -2.05 -20.36 -15.17
CA PHE A 121 -3.47 -20.09 -15.36
C PHE A 121 -3.74 -18.60 -15.61
N PHE A 122 -3.24 -17.72 -14.74
CA PHE A 122 -3.47 -16.28 -14.87
C PHE A 122 -2.73 -15.65 -16.07
N GLU A 123 -1.58 -16.19 -16.50
CA GLU A 123 -0.96 -15.84 -17.78
C GLU A 123 -1.95 -16.07 -18.94
N GLY A 124 -2.62 -17.23 -18.95
CA GLY A 124 -3.64 -17.55 -19.94
C GLY A 124 -4.91 -16.70 -19.81
N VAL A 125 -5.31 -16.31 -18.60
CA VAL A 125 -6.44 -15.40 -18.38
C VAL A 125 -6.11 -14.02 -18.93
N VAL A 126 -5.04 -13.38 -18.46
CA VAL A 126 -4.65 -12.02 -18.85
C VAL A 126 -4.37 -11.96 -20.36
N GLY A 127 -3.73 -12.98 -20.94
CA GLY A 127 -3.51 -13.04 -22.38
C GLY A 127 -4.79 -13.14 -23.23
N ARG A 128 -5.91 -13.63 -22.67
CA ARG A 128 -7.20 -13.76 -23.39
C ARG A 128 -8.13 -12.58 -23.18
N VAL A 129 -8.25 -12.07 -21.95
CA VAL A 129 -9.25 -11.04 -21.60
C VAL A 129 -8.64 -9.68 -21.31
N GLY A 130 -7.32 -9.58 -21.24
CA GLY A 130 -6.61 -8.36 -20.84
C GLY A 130 -6.52 -8.20 -19.32
N VAL A 131 -5.69 -7.24 -18.89
CA VAL A 131 -5.37 -6.97 -17.49
C VAL A 131 -6.60 -6.54 -16.69
N ARG A 132 -7.33 -5.53 -17.17
CA ARG A 132 -8.48 -4.96 -16.46
C ARG A 132 -9.55 -6.01 -16.19
N GLU A 133 -9.97 -6.73 -17.23
CA GLU A 133 -11.03 -7.73 -17.11
C GLU A 133 -10.59 -8.91 -16.22
N ALA A 134 -9.32 -9.32 -16.28
CA ALA A 134 -8.80 -10.34 -15.38
C ALA A 134 -8.88 -9.91 -13.90
N VAL A 135 -8.48 -8.67 -13.58
CA VAL A 135 -8.56 -8.13 -12.22
C VAL A 135 -10.01 -8.05 -11.75
N LEU A 136 -10.91 -7.49 -12.57
CA LEU A 136 -12.34 -7.38 -12.21
C LEU A 136 -12.95 -8.77 -11.96
N ARG A 137 -12.74 -9.72 -12.87
CA ARG A 137 -13.35 -11.05 -12.81
C ARG A 137 -12.84 -11.92 -11.65
N TYR A 138 -11.55 -11.87 -11.33
CA TYR A 138 -10.96 -12.80 -10.36
C TYR A 138 -10.70 -12.19 -8.98
N ILE A 139 -10.85 -10.88 -8.81
CA ILE A 139 -10.71 -10.21 -7.51
C ILE A 139 -12.02 -9.59 -7.04
N PHE A 140 -12.75 -8.89 -7.91
CA PHE A 140 -13.86 -8.03 -7.51
C PHE A 140 -15.25 -8.63 -7.76
N ALA A 141 -15.39 -9.53 -8.74
CA ALA A 141 -16.67 -10.11 -9.09
C ALA A 141 -17.39 -10.78 -7.89
N ASP A 142 -18.71 -10.66 -7.83
CA ASP A 142 -19.50 -11.14 -6.69
C ASP A 142 -19.34 -12.66 -6.53
N GLU A 143 -19.23 -13.39 -7.64
CA GLU A 143 -19.12 -14.85 -7.65
C GLU A 143 -17.80 -15.36 -7.04
N VAL A 144 -16.77 -14.49 -6.95
CA VAL A 144 -15.46 -14.81 -6.36
C VAL A 144 -15.29 -14.27 -4.94
N ASN A 145 -16.29 -13.54 -4.43
CA ASN A 145 -16.27 -12.94 -3.09
C ASN A 145 -17.33 -13.50 -2.13
N GLY A 146 -17.94 -14.64 -2.48
CA GLY A 146 -18.66 -15.47 -1.51
C GLY A 146 -17.74 -16.05 -0.42
N LEU A 147 -18.35 -16.54 0.67
CA LEU A 147 -17.67 -17.07 1.87
C LEU A 147 -16.63 -18.17 1.60
N GLU A 148 -16.71 -18.87 0.49
CA GLU A 148 -15.78 -19.96 0.18
C GLU A 148 -14.50 -19.47 -0.52
N ARG A 149 -14.54 -18.28 -1.14
CA ARG A 149 -13.49 -17.80 -2.05
C ARG A 149 -12.80 -16.55 -1.51
N MET A 150 -13.58 -15.50 -1.23
CA MET A 150 -13.11 -14.22 -0.64
C MET A 150 -11.86 -13.64 -1.32
N MET A 151 -11.83 -13.58 -2.66
CA MET A 151 -10.64 -13.18 -3.40
C MET A 151 -10.16 -11.75 -3.08
N LEU A 152 -11.06 -10.81 -2.83
CA LEU A 152 -10.70 -9.46 -2.38
C LEU A 152 -9.95 -9.49 -1.04
N CYS A 153 -10.42 -10.30 -0.09
CA CYS A 153 -9.76 -10.49 1.21
C CYS A 153 -8.37 -11.10 1.03
N ARG A 154 -8.23 -12.15 0.23
CA ARG A 154 -6.94 -12.79 -0.04
C ARG A 154 -5.94 -11.86 -0.72
N THR A 155 -6.43 -10.99 -1.62
CA THR A 155 -5.60 -10.02 -2.35
C THR A 155 -5.06 -8.92 -1.42
N LEU A 156 -5.87 -8.45 -0.48
CA LEU A 156 -5.49 -7.41 0.47
C LEU A 156 -4.83 -7.96 1.75
N GLY A 157 -4.96 -9.25 2.02
CA GLY A 157 -4.35 -9.96 3.14
C GLY A 157 -2.81 -9.94 3.12
N ALA A 158 -2.21 -10.56 4.14
CA ALA A 158 -0.75 -10.70 4.30
C ALA A 158 0.02 -9.39 4.05
N LEU A 159 -0.30 -8.32 4.81
CA LEU A 159 0.29 -6.98 4.64
C LEU A 159 0.14 -6.38 3.23
N MET A 160 -0.92 -6.76 2.51
CA MET A 160 -1.29 -6.24 1.18
C MET A 160 -0.28 -6.58 0.08
N HIS A 161 0.57 -7.59 0.22
CA HIS A 161 1.62 -7.88 -0.77
C HIS A 161 1.08 -8.22 -2.17
N SER A 162 -0.05 -8.94 -2.26
CA SER A 162 -0.68 -9.23 -3.55
C SER A 162 -1.23 -7.95 -4.18
N MET A 163 -1.86 -7.07 -3.37
CA MET A 163 -2.27 -5.74 -3.82
C MET A 163 -1.08 -4.85 -4.23
N ILE A 164 0.05 -4.90 -3.53
CA ILE A 164 1.28 -4.16 -3.89
C ILE A 164 1.83 -4.67 -5.22
N GLN A 165 1.90 -5.99 -5.41
CA GLN A 165 2.37 -6.60 -6.66
C GLN A 165 1.45 -6.25 -7.84
N LEU A 166 0.14 -6.40 -7.66
CA LEU A 166 -0.87 -6.00 -8.65
C LEU A 166 -0.79 -4.51 -8.96
N GLY A 167 -0.76 -3.68 -7.92
CA GLY A 167 -0.71 -2.23 -8.02
C GLY A 167 0.50 -1.76 -8.81
N ALA A 168 1.67 -2.33 -8.54
CA ALA A 168 2.87 -2.07 -9.33
C ALA A 168 2.72 -2.56 -10.78
N GLY A 169 2.13 -3.74 -11.03
CA GLY A 169 1.86 -4.19 -12.39
C GLY A 169 0.90 -3.27 -13.16
N LEU A 170 -0.17 -2.81 -12.51
CA LEU A 170 -1.12 -1.87 -13.11
C LEU A 170 -0.47 -0.51 -13.38
N GLU A 171 0.28 0.00 -12.41
CA GLU A 171 0.94 1.30 -12.49
C GLU A 171 1.98 1.36 -13.61
N PHE A 172 2.82 0.33 -13.72
CA PHE A 172 3.86 0.26 -14.74
C PHE A 172 3.36 -0.33 -16.07
N SER A 173 2.06 -0.62 -16.19
CA SER A 173 1.48 -1.33 -17.33
C SER A 173 2.19 -2.66 -17.64
N ASP A 174 2.65 -3.35 -16.60
CA ASP A 174 3.38 -4.61 -16.68
C ASP A 174 2.47 -5.81 -16.42
N PRO A 175 2.15 -6.60 -17.44
CA PRO A 175 1.18 -7.67 -17.29
C PRO A 175 1.78 -8.90 -16.58
N LEU A 176 3.11 -9.08 -16.54
CA LEU A 176 3.77 -10.13 -15.76
C LEU A 176 3.54 -9.93 -14.26
N MET A 177 3.73 -8.70 -13.79
CA MET A 177 3.49 -8.35 -12.40
C MET A 177 2.01 -8.50 -12.02
N VAL A 178 1.09 -8.15 -12.93
CA VAL A 178 -0.35 -8.42 -12.72
C VAL A 178 -0.61 -9.92 -12.55
N VAL A 179 -0.03 -10.76 -13.40
CA VAL A 179 -0.17 -12.23 -13.29
C VAL A 179 0.40 -12.75 -11.97
N GLN A 180 1.57 -12.26 -11.54
CA GLN A 180 2.13 -12.62 -10.24
C GLN A 180 1.21 -12.20 -9.11
N GLY A 181 0.64 -11.00 -9.16
CA GLY A 181 -0.26 -10.49 -8.14
C GLY A 181 -1.57 -11.28 -8.05
N LEU A 182 -2.17 -11.66 -9.19
CA LEU A 182 -3.36 -12.53 -9.25
C LEU A 182 -3.06 -13.92 -8.66
N ALA A 183 -1.93 -14.51 -9.04
CA ALA A 183 -1.49 -15.80 -8.53
C ALA A 183 -1.22 -15.75 -7.02
N GLN A 184 -0.56 -14.69 -6.53
CA GLN A 184 -0.36 -14.44 -5.10
C GLN A 184 -1.70 -14.43 -4.36
N GLY A 185 -2.68 -13.66 -4.84
CA GLY A 185 -4.02 -13.58 -4.24
C GLY A 185 -4.73 -14.93 -4.21
N ALA A 186 -4.59 -15.77 -5.23
CA ALA A 186 -5.16 -17.11 -5.23
C ALA A 186 -4.48 -18.05 -4.20
N THR A 187 -3.18 -17.87 -3.97
CA THR A 187 -2.40 -18.68 -3.03
C THR A 187 -2.35 -18.16 -1.61
N HIS A 188 -2.71 -16.90 -1.36
CA HIS A 188 -2.84 -16.37 -0.01
C HIS A 188 -3.97 -17.06 0.73
N TYR A 189 -3.74 -17.42 2.00
CA TYR A 189 -4.81 -17.85 2.87
C TYR A 189 -5.89 -16.76 3.01
N ILE A 190 -7.10 -17.16 3.39
CA ILE A 190 -8.15 -16.22 3.82
C ILE A 190 -7.72 -15.51 5.13
N GLY A 191 -6.66 -16.00 5.80
CA GLY A 191 -6.00 -15.47 7.00
C GLY A 191 -4.71 -14.71 6.72
N PHE A 192 -4.36 -13.76 7.60
CA PHE A 192 -3.16 -12.91 7.47
C PHE A 192 -1.84 -13.69 7.41
N PHE A 193 -1.69 -14.72 8.26
CA PHE A 193 -0.46 -15.53 8.39
C PHE A 193 -0.70 -17.04 8.55
N LEU A 194 -1.89 -17.45 9.00
CA LEU A 194 -2.23 -18.86 9.21
C LEU A 194 -3.62 -19.20 8.66
N PRO A 195 -3.80 -20.37 8.03
CA PRO A 195 -5.09 -20.85 7.48
C PRO A 195 -6.27 -20.81 8.48
N GLU A 196 -5.98 -20.91 9.78
CA GLU A 196 -6.97 -21.04 10.85
C GLU A 196 -7.44 -19.69 11.42
N THR A 197 -6.65 -18.61 11.24
CA THR A 197 -6.84 -17.32 11.93
C THR A 197 -8.06 -16.50 11.49
N LEU A 198 -8.75 -16.93 10.44
CA LEU A 198 -9.99 -16.30 9.97
C LEU A 198 -11.13 -17.30 9.73
N ARG A 199 -11.12 -18.49 10.34
CA ARG A 199 -12.35 -19.31 10.42
C ARG A 199 -13.19 -18.82 11.60
N GLY A 200 -14.10 -17.86 11.37
CA GLY A 200 -15.03 -17.39 12.40
C GLY A 200 -15.81 -16.12 12.04
N PRO A 201 -16.72 -15.64 12.92
CA PRO A 201 -17.62 -14.50 12.71
C PRO A 201 -16.92 -13.12 12.59
N ASN A 202 -15.59 -13.10 12.50
CA ASN A 202 -14.74 -11.91 12.47
C ASN A 202 -14.14 -11.63 11.08
N ILE A 203 -14.46 -12.42 10.05
CA ILE A 203 -14.10 -12.09 8.67
C ILE A 203 -14.82 -10.80 8.28
N TYR A 204 -14.12 -9.85 7.62
CA TYR A 204 -14.83 -8.79 6.90
C TYR A 204 -15.72 -9.44 5.86
N HIS A 205 -17.00 -9.49 6.15
CA HIS A 205 -17.96 -9.96 5.20
C HIS A 205 -18.43 -8.75 4.41
N PRO A 206 -18.12 -8.63 3.10
CA PRO A 206 -18.88 -7.78 2.22
C PRO A 206 -20.27 -8.43 2.06
N GLN A 207 -21.07 -8.46 3.14
CA GLN A 207 -22.51 -8.57 2.99
C GLN A 207 -22.93 -7.31 2.24
N SER A 208 -24.00 -7.40 1.47
CA SER A 208 -24.66 -6.31 0.74
C SER A 208 -25.05 -5.15 1.68
N ILE A 209 -24.07 -4.44 2.23
CA ILE A 209 -24.23 -3.26 3.04
C ILE A 209 -24.72 -2.20 2.07
N SER A 210 -25.87 -1.61 2.36
CA SER A 210 -26.39 -0.48 1.60
C SER A 210 -25.26 0.52 1.33
N LEU A 211 -25.19 1.04 0.09
CA LEU A 211 -24.24 2.12 -0.21
C LEU A 211 -24.39 3.21 0.88
N PRO A 212 -23.29 3.76 1.40
CA PRO A 212 -23.35 4.75 2.46
C PRO A 212 -24.33 5.87 2.09
N SER A 213 -25.16 6.31 3.03
CA SER A 213 -26.05 7.45 2.87
C SER A 213 -25.58 8.60 3.76
N ARG A 214 -25.66 9.83 3.24
CA ARG A 214 -25.17 11.11 3.81
C ARG A 214 -25.61 11.49 5.23
N THR A 215 -26.34 10.66 5.99
CA THR A 215 -26.99 11.11 7.23
C THR A 215 -26.09 11.16 8.48
N SER A 216 -24.87 10.60 8.47
CA SER A 216 -23.81 10.85 9.50
C SER A 216 -22.52 10.03 9.26
N SER A 217 -21.82 10.27 8.15
CA SER A 217 -20.56 9.58 7.85
C SER A 217 -19.34 10.32 8.43
N LEU A 218 -18.21 9.62 8.62
CA LEU A 218 -16.98 10.11 9.25
C LEU A 218 -15.84 10.23 8.23
N SER A 219 -14.91 11.16 8.44
CA SER A 219 -13.61 11.15 7.76
C SER A 219 -12.70 10.04 8.30
N LEU A 220 -11.58 9.77 7.63
CA LEU A 220 -10.64 8.74 8.05
C LEU A 220 -9.99 9.04 9.41
N PHE A 221 -9.70 10.29 9.75
CA PHE A 221 -9.30 10.68 11.11
C PHE A 221 -10.41 10.43 12.14
N GLY A 222 -11.67 10.66 11.77
CA GLY A 222 -12.82 10.28 12.59
C GLY A 222 -12.92 8.78 12.82
N ILE A 223 -12.59 7.95 11.82
CA ILE A 223 -12.49 6.49 11.97
C ILE A 223 -11.42 6.11 12.98
N ILE A 224 -10.20 6.67 12.88
CA ILE A 224 -9.13 6.41 13.85
C ILE A 224 -9.56 6.82 15.26
N GLN A 225 -10.22 7.98 15.42
CA GLN A 225 -10.77 8.40 16.71
C GLN A 225 -11.79 7.38 17.26
N LYS A 226 -12.69 6.84 16.43
CA LYS A 226 -13.63 5.79 16.87
C LYS A 226 -12.93 4.48 17.25
N ILE A 227 -11.82 4.13 16.61
CA ILE A 227 -11.00 2.97 17.02
C ILE A 227 -10.35 3.23 18.39
N TYR A 228 -9.91 4.47 18.68
CA TYR A 228 -9.39 4.85 19.99
C TYR A 228 -10.46 4.82 21.08
N ASP A 229 -11.67 5.33 20.77
CA ASP A 229 -12.79 5.43 21.71
C ASP A 229 -13.42 4.06 22.03
N SER A 230 -13.23 3.05 21.17
CA SER A 230 -13.87 1.74 21.35
C SER A 230 -13.16 0.92 22.45
N PRO A 231 -13.87 0.56 23.55
CA PRO A 231 -13.33 -0.32 24.58
C PRO A 231 -13.20 -1.76 24.10
N ILE A 232 -13.98 -2.18 23.11
CA ILE A 232 -13.92 -3.53 22.53
C ILE A 232 -12.58 -3.73 21.80
N LEU A 233 -12.07 -2.67 21.16
CA LEU A 233 -10.83 -2.68 20.39
C LEU A 233 -9.60 -2.33 21.23
N GLU A 234 -9.70 -2.36 22.56
CA GLU A 234 -8.53 -2.23 23.43
C GLU A 234 -7.47 -3.32 23.16
N PRO A 235 -6.17 -2.98 23.06
CA PRO A 235 -5.12 -3.98 22.88
C PRO A 235 -5.15 -5.01 24.02
N VAL A 236 -4.88 -6.29 23.71
CA VAL A 236 -4.94 -7.38 24.69
C VAL A 236 -3.68 -7.42 25.56
N TYR A 237 -3.80 -7.12 26.84
CA TYR A 237 -2.68 -7.12 27.79
C TYR A 237 -2.33 -8.53 28.33
N PRO A 238 -1.07 -8.76 28.76
CA PRO A 238 0.09 -7.85 28.68
C PRO A 238 0.67 -7.75 27.25
N TYR A 239 1.49 -6.74 26.99
CA TYR A 239 2.26 -6.65 25.74
C TYR A 239 3.05 -7.93 25.50
N LYS A 240 2.81 -8.56 24.34
CA LYS A 240 3.53 -9.73 23.86
C LYS A 240 4.53 -9.29 22.81
N SER A 241 5.80 -9.55 23.07
CA SER A 241 6.89 -9.13 22.17
C SER A 241 6.84 -9.88 20.84
N TYR A 242 7.70 -9.50 19.89
CA TYR A 242 7.75 -10.13 18.56
C TYR A 242 7.88 -11.66 18.60
N ASP A 243 8.55 -12.22 19.61
CA ASP A 243 8.75 -13.67 19.75
C ASP A 243 7.45 -14.46 19.94
N ASP A 244 6.34 -13.78 20.29
CA ASP A 244 5.01 -14.37 20.45
C ASP A 244 4.13 -14.28 19.19
N TYR A 245 4.67 -13.87 18.05
CA TYR A 245 3.93 -13.88 16.78
C TYR A 245 3.69 -15.33 16.32
N PRO A 246 2.44 -15.80 16.10
CA PRO A 246 1.23 -15.05 15.70
C PRO A 246 0.19 -14.78 16.79
N LYS A 247 0.47 -15.06 18.07
CA LYS A 247 -0.52 -15.01 19.16
C LYS A 247 -1.23 -13.66 19.33
N ARG A 248 -0.56 -12.54 19.02
CA ARG A 248 -1.20 -11.21 19.05
C ARG A 248 -2.34 -11.08 18.03
N PHE A 249 -2.19 -11.69 16.85
CA PHE A 249 -3.24 -11.74 15.84
C PHE A 249 -4.42 -12.59 16.30
N ASP A 250 -4.13 -13.77 16.88
CA ASP A 250 -5.16 -14.65 17.43
C ASP A 250 -6.01 -13.93 18.48
N ASP A 251 -5.36 -13.15 19.35
CA ASP A 251 -6.04 -12.43 20.42
C ASP A 251 -6.94 -11.29 19.89
N ILE A 252 -6.60 -10.65 18.75
CA ILE A 252 -7.47 -9.64 18.10
C ILE A 252 -8.70 -10.29 17.48
N LEU A 253 -8.50 -11.47 16.89
CA LEU A 253 -9.52 -12.19 16.13
C LEU A 253 -10.25 -13.26 16.98
N GLU A 254 -10.01 -13.28 18.29
CA GLU A 254 -10.59 -14.24 19.23
C GLU A 254 -12.12 -14.26 19.09
N GLU A 255 -12.65 -15.45 18.82
CA GLU A 255 -14.07 -15.67 18.66
C GLU A 255 -14.83 -15.33 19.96
N GLY A 256 -15.99 -14.69 19.83
CA GLY A 256 -16.82 -14.29 20.98
C GLY A 256 -16.43 -12.97 21.64
N LYS A 257 -15.31 -12.32 21.26
CA LYS A 257 -14.97 -10.96 21.74
C LYS A 257 -15.61 -9.83 20.92
N GLY A 258 -16.14 -10.14 19.73
CA GLY A 258 -16.84 -9.17 18.87
C GLY A 258 -15.95 -8.10 18.22
N ARG A 259 -14.62 -8.23 18.29
CA ARG A 259 -13.65 -7.24 17.78
C ARG A 259 -13.71 -7.07 16.27
N GLY A 260 -13.78 -8.16 15.52
CA GLY A 260 -13.90 -8.11 14.06
C GLY A 260 -15.18 -7.39 13.63
N GLY A 261 -16.31 -7.73 14.25
CA GLY A 261 -17.60 -7.07 14.00
C GLY A 261 -17.62 -5.59 14.39
N GLU A 262 -17.00 -5.22 15.53
CA GLU A 262 -16.90 -3.82 15.96
C GLU A 262 -16.02 -3.00 15.02
N LEU A 263 -14.86 -3.54 14.61
CA LEU A 263 -14.01 -2.86 13.64
C LEU A 263 -14.74 -2.67 12.31
N GLN A 264 -15.43 -3.71 11.81
CA GLN A 264 -16.22 -3.60 10.60
C GLN A 264 -17.33 -2.55 10.73
N ARG A 265 -18.04 -2.51 11.87
CA ARG A 265 -19.05 -1.48 12.16
C ARG A 265 -18.45 -0.08 12.11
N ILE A 266 -17.27 0.13 12.70
CA ILE A 266 -16.58 1.41 12.68
C ILE A 266 -16.14 1.78 11.26
N VAL A 267 -15.49 0.87 10.52
CA VAL A 267 -15.07 1.08 9.12
C VAL A 267 -16.26 1.47 8.23
N ASN A 268 -17.44 0.88 8.46
CA ASN A 268 -18.65 1.19 7.70
C ASN A 268 -19.18 2.62 7.94
N LEU A 269 -18.70 3.33 8.97
CA LEU A 269 -19.01 4.75 9.18
C LEU A 269 -18.20 5.66 8.26
N TRP A 270 -17.20 5.16 7.54
CA TRP A 270 -16.37 5.99 6.67
C TRP A 270 -17.20 6.52 5.50
N ASP A 271 -17.09 7.83 5.28
CA ASP A 271 -17.79 8.51 4.21
C ASP A 271 -17.20 8.19 2.84
N LEU A 272 -17.90 7.33 2.10
CA LEU A 272 -17.58 6.95 0.72
C LEU A 272 -18.75 7.27 -0.22
N ASP A 273 -19.49 8.33 0.07
CA ASP A 273 -20.61 8.78 -0.77
C ASP A 273 -20.14 9.79 -1.84
N PHE A 274 -19.38 9.29 -2.82
CA PHE A 274 -18.82 10.08 -3.92
C PHE A 274 -19.77 10.25 -5.14
N ASP A 275 -21.00 9.74 -5.07
CA ASP A 275 -22.03 9.83 -6.13
C ASP A 275 -23.26 10.67 -5.69
N ALA A 276 -23.22 11.30 -4.51
CA ALA A 276 -24.37 11.98 -3.92
C ALA A 276 -24.83 13.24 -4.66
N ASP A 277 -23.96 13.81 -5.50
CA ASP A 277 -24.26 14.96 -6.31
C ASP A 277 -24.52 14.45 -7.74
N GLY A 278 -25.72 14.69 -8.27
CA GLY A 278 -26.30 14.04 -9.45
C GLY A 278 -25.51 14.17 -10.77
N GLU A 279 -26.19 14.09 -11.91
CA GLU A 279 -25.54 14.04 -13.25
C GLU A 279 -24.51 15.16 -13.54
N ASP A 280 -24.53 16.26 -12.76
CA ASP A 280 -23.66 17.44 -12.87
C ASP A 280 -22.75 17.73 -11.64
N GLY A 281 -22.62 16.81 -10.67
CA GLY A 281 -21.78 16.99 -9.47
C GLY A 281 -20.29 16.64 -9.67
N ASP A 282 -19.39 17.27 -8.91
CA ASP A 282 -17.95 17.00 -8.88
C ASP A 282 -17.62 15.63 -8.23
N ARG A 283 -18.03 14.55 -8.91
CA ARG A 283 -17.83 13.14 -8.49
C ARG A 283 -16.35 12.79 -8.35
N ASP A 284 -15.52 13.39 -9.20
CA ASP A 284 -14.07 13.16 -9.20
C ASP A 284 -13.41 13.82 -7.99
N GLY A 285 -13.81 15.04 -7.62
CA GLY A 285 -13.29 15.74 -6.45
C GLY A 285 -13.45 14.96 -5.14
N ARG A 286 -14.62 14.35 -4.88
CA ARG A 286 -14.84 13.63 -3.61
C ARG A 286 -14.00 12.36 -3.51
N ILE A 287 -13.90 11.57 -4.57
CA ILE A 287 -13.08 10.34 -4.52
C ILE A 287 -11.58 10.66 -4.44
N GLU A 288 -11.13 11.73 -5.10
CA GLU A 288 -9.77 12.24 -4.94
C GLU A 288 -9.48 12.66 -3.49
N GLU A 289 -10.43 13.36 -2.85
CA GLU A 289 -10.33 13.72 -1.43
C GLU A 289 -10.26 12.48 -0.52
N VAL A 290 -11.10 11.47 -0.76
CA VAL A 290 -11.05 10.18 -0.02
C VAL A 290 -9.69 9.51 -0.14
N VAL A 291 -9.12 9.48 -1.35
CA VAL A 291 -7.79 8.93 -1.60
C VAL A 291 -6.72 9.78 -0.93
N GLU A 292 -6.83 11.11 -0.97
CA GLU A 292 -5.94 12.04 -0.27
C GLU A 292 -5.96 11.81 1.24
N GLU A 293 -7.14 11.65 1.87
CA GLU A 293 -7.28 11.33 3.29
C GLU A 293 -6.46 10.08 3.67
N CYS A 294 -6.42 9.06 2.81
CA CYS A 294 -5.60 7.86 3.05
C CYS A 294 -4.11 8.18 3.17
N PHE A 295 -3.54 9.05 2.32
CA PHE A 295 -2.13 9.42 2.40
C PHE A 295 -1.82 10.15 3.72
N TRP A 296 -2.64 11.13 4.08
CA TRP A 296 -2.45 11.90 5.32
C TRP A 296 -2.48 10.99 6.56
N VAL A 297 -3.49 10.12 6.66
CA VAL A 297 -3.63 9.22 7.81
C VAL A 297 -2.50 8.18 7.83
N CYS A 298 -2.18 7.53 6.71
CA CYS A 298 -1.10 6.54 6.67
C CYS A 298 0.25 7.14 7.07
N VAL A 299 0.58 8.34 6.58
CA VAL A 299 1.82 9.04 6.96
C VAL A 299 1.82 9.41 8.44
N CYS A 300 0.71 9.94 8.97
CA CYS A 300 0.60 10.23 10.40
C CYS A 300 0.75 8.97 11.28
N VAL A 301 0.15 7.84 10.90
CA VAL A 301 0.27 6.58 11.67
C VAL A 301 1.71 6.09 11.76
N VAL A 302 2.54 6.34 10.74
CA VAL A 302 3.95 5.91 10.72
C VAL A 302 4.86 6.91 11.42
N PHE A 303 4.71 8.21 11.13
CA PHE A 303 5.68 9.23 11.51
C PHE A 303 5.27 10.08 12.71
N ALA A 304 3.98 10.20 13.00
CA ALA A 304 3.45 10.99 14.11
C ALA A 304 3.19 10.13 15.36
N THR A 305 3.77 8.93 15.47
CA THR A 305 3.57 8.03 16.62
C THR A 305 4.81 7.88 17.50
N SER A 306 5.90 8.57 17.15
CA SER A 306 7.09 8.67 17.98
C SER A 306 6.86 9.55 19.21
N ARG A 307 7.51 9.24 20.34
CA ARG A 307 7.36 10.00 21.59
C ARG A 307 8.24 11.24 21.63
N ARG A 308 7.66 12.38 22.02
CA ARG A 308 8.43 13.63 22.26
C ARG A 308 9.58 13.38 23.22
N GLY A 309 10.77 13.89 22.88
CA GLY A 309 12.00 13.72 23.67
C GLY A 309 12.71 12.37 23.50
N ARG A 310 12.19 11.46 22.67
CA ARG A 310 12.86 10.22 22.28
C ARG A 310 13.28 10.26 20.81
N LYS A 311 14.23 9.40 20.44
CA LYS A 311 14.59 9.21 19.03
C LYS A 311 13.37 8.71 18.25
N PRO A 312 13.13 9.19 17.02
CA PRO A 312 12.09 8.66 16.17
C PRO A 312 12.26 7.14 15.96
N ARG A 313 11.13 6.43 15.97
CA ARG A 313 11.04 5.00 15.67
C ARG A 313 9.94 4.80 14.64
N LEU A 314 10.21 4.02 13.60
CA LEU A 314 9.29 3.77 12.49
C LEU A 314 8.96 2.29 12.47
N ASP A 315 7.67 1.95 12.56
CA ASP A 315 7.20 0.57 12.71
C ASP A 315 7.15 -0.16 11.36
N PHE A 316 7.71 -1.37 11.33
CA PHE A 316 7.79 -2.23 10.15
C PHE A 316 6.43 -2.60 9.57
N TYR A 317 5.38 -2.73 10.40
CA TYR A 317 4.08 -3.17 9.93
C TYR A 317 3.26 -1.98 9.43
N THR A 318 3.24 -0.87 10.18
CA THR A 318 2.47 0.31 9.74
C THR A 318 3.07 1.01 8.54
N MET A 319 4.38 0.88 8.29
CA MET A 319 4.94 1.43 7.05
C MET A 319 4.28 0.83 5.80
N HIS A 320 3.75 -0.41 5.87
CA HIS A 320 3.07 -1.06 4.75
C HIS A 320 1.84 -0.26 4.32
N PHE A 321 1.25 0.51 5.23
CA PHE A 321 0.12 1.39 4.93
C PHE A 321 0.57 2.49 3.95
N VAL A 322 1.75 3.07 4.17
CA VAL A 322 2.33 4.09 3.27
C VAL A 322 2.78 3.45 1.95
N THR A 323 3.49 2.31 1.98
CA THR A 323 3.94 1.71 0.72
C THR A 323 2.84 1.10 -0.12
N ALA A 324 1.69 0.78 0.47
CA ALA A 324 0.49 0.36 -0.26
C ALA A 324 -0.35 1.55 -0.75
N ALA A 325 -0.42 2.66 0.02
CA ALA A 325 -1.26 3.81 -0.29
C ALA A 325 -1.01 4.39 -1.70
N ILE A 326 0.23 4.35 -2.19
CA ILE A 326 0.58 4.84 -3.54
C ILE A 326 -0.23 4.15 -4.67
N PHE A 327 -0.69 2.92 -4.46
CA PHE A 327 -1.46 2.17 -5.46
C PHE A 327 -2.98 2.37 -5.34
N LEU A 328 -3.48 3.04 -4.29
CA LEU A 328 -4.91 3.32 -4.13
C LEU A 328 -5.51 4.06 -5.35
N PRO A 329 -4.90 5.15 -5.87
CA PRO A 329 -5.40 5.82 -7.07
C PRO A 329 -5.51 4.86 -8.26
N THR A 330 -4.47 4.06 -8.53
CA THR A 330 -4.43 3.12 -9.65
C THR A 330 -5.56 2.10 -9.61
N PHE A 331 -5.89 1.57 -8.43
CA PHE A 331 -7.02 0.65 -8.27
C PHE A 331 -8.36 1.36 -8.40
N VAL A 332 -8.50 2.56 -7.80
CA VAL A 332 -9.72 3.36 -7.93
C VAL A 332 -10.00 3.67 -9.41
N ASP A 333 -9.00 4.10 -10.16
CA ASP A 333 -9.11 4.39 -11.60
C ASP A 333 -9.51 3.14 -12.39
N LEU A 334 -8.85 1.99 -12.14
CA LEU A 334 -9.20 0.72 -12.79
C LEU A 334 -10.66 0.31 -12.54
N LEU A 335 -11.13 0.47 -11.31
CA LEU A 335 -12.48 0.08 -10.89
C LEU A 335 -13.54 1.04 -11.43
N ARG A 336 -13.21 2.32 -11.62
CA ARG A 336 -14.12 3.35 -12.15
C ARG A 336 -14.17 3.38 -13.67
N ALA A 337 -13.09 2.98 -14.34
CA ALA A 337 -12.95 3.06 -15.80
C ALA A 337 -14.15 2.45 -16.53
N GLU A 338 -14.61 3.14 -17.58
CA GLU A 338 -15.60 2.62 -18.53
C GLU A 338 -15.01 1.49 -19.40
N PRO A 339 -15.82 0.56 -19.91
CA PRO A 339 -15.33 -0.47 -20.81
C PRO A 339 -14.84 0.24 -22.07
N GLU A 340 -13.66 -0.12 -22.55
CA GLU A 340 -13.21 0.36 -23.86
C GLU A 340 -14.21 -0.12 -24.91
N GLY A 341 -14.88 0.82 -25.57
CA GLY A 341 -15.99 0.53 -26.45
C GLY A 341 -15.55 -0.34 -27.63
N ASP A 342 -16.07 -1.56 -27.70
CA ASP A 342 -16.05 -2.42 -28.87
C ASP A 342 -17.15 -2.04 -29.90
N GLY A 343 -17.65 -0.80 -29.84
CA GLY A 343 -18.76 -0.32 -30.67
C GLY A 343 -20.11 -0.96 -30.35
N LYS A 344 -20.20 -1.78 -29.28
CA LYS A 344 -21.46 -2.42 -28.82
C LYS A 344 -22.11 -1.72 -27.62
N ALA A 345 -21.47 -0.70 -27.07
CA ALA A 345 -22.04 0.13 -26.01
C ALA A 345 -23.27 0.96 -26.47
N GLU A 346 -23.51 1.05 -27.79
CA GLU A 346 -24.68 1.74 -28.35
C GLU A 346 -26.02 1.01 -28.08
N ASP A 347 -26.00 -0.27 -27.67
CA ASP A 347 -27.21 -1.08 -27.46
C ASP A 347 -27.69 -1.17 -25.98
N GLN A 348 -26.98 -0.57 -25.02
CA GLN A 348 -27.44 -0.55 -23.62
C GLN A 348 -28.38 0.64 -23.37
N ASP A 349 -29.57 0.34 -22.85
CA ASP A 349 -30.50 1.36 -22.35
C ASP A 349 -29.92 2.07 -21.10
N GLU A 350 -30.53 3.19 -20.73
CA GLU A 350 -30.08 4.01 -19.60
C GLU A 350 -30.06 3.23 -18.27
N GLU A 351 -30.98 2.26 -18.13
CA GLU A 351 -31.06 1.39 -16.96
C GLU A 351 -29.85 0.44 -16.88
N GLY A 352 -29.38 -0.09 -18.00
CA GLY A 352 -28.16 -0.90 -18.08
C GLY A 352 -26.91 -0.11 -17.66
N ARG A 353 -26.75 1.12 -18.18
CA ARG A 353 -25.64 2.01 -17.81
C ARG A 353 -25.66 2.36 -16.33
N LYS A 354 -26.83 2.65 -15.77
CA LYS A 354 -26.99 2.95 -14.35
C LYS A 354 -26.58 1.78 -13.46
N LYS A 355 -26.98 0.55 -13.80
CA LYS A 355 -26.59 -0.66 -13.05
C LYS A 355 -25.09 -0.90 -13.07
N GLU A 356 -24.46 -0.70 -14.23
CA GLU A 356 -23.01 -0.87 -14.35
C GLU A 356 -22.23 0.18 -13.54
N ARG A 357 -22.70 1.44 -13.53
CA ARG A 357 -22.13 2.50 -12.66
C ARG A 357 -22.26 2.15 -11.18
N GLU A 358 -23.44 1.71 -10.76
CA GLU A 358 -23.67 1.29 -9.37
C GLU A 358 -22.77 0.11 -8.96
N LYS A 359 -22.60 -0.86 -9.87
CA LYS A 359 -21.70 -2.01 -9.67
C LYS A 359 -20.24 -1.59 -9.50
N ARG A 360 -19.74 -0.65 -10.30
CA ARG A 360 -18.37 -0.14 -10.17
C ARG A 360 -18.17 0.69 -8.92
N ARG A 361 -19.15 1.54 -8.59
CA ARG A 361 -19.17 2.24 -7.30
C ARG A 361 -19.07 1.24 -6.15
N ARG A 362 -19.82 0.13 -6.20
CA ARG A 362 -19.72 -0.94 -5.20
C ARG A 362 -18.31 -1.48 -5.07
N TYR A 363 -17.63 -1.78 -6.19
CA TYR A 363 -16.24 -2.26 -6.15
C TYR A 363 -15.27 -1.30 -5.48
N VAL A 364 -15.37 0.00 -5.78
CA VAL A 364 -14.53 1.02 -5.12
C VAL A 364 -14.81 1.07 -3.61
N VAL A 365 -16.08 1.07 -3.21
CA VAL A 365 -16.46 1.10 -1.78
C VAL A 365 -15.96 -0.14 -1.06
N ASP A 366 -16.15 -1.33 -1.63
CA ASP A 366 -15.75 -2.60 -1.02
C ASP A 366 -14.22 -2.72 -0.93
N TYR A 367 -13.51 -2.27 -1.97
CA TYR A 367 -12.06 -2.18 -2.00
C TYR A 367 -11.53 -1.31 -0.85
N LEU A 368 -12.00 -0.06 -0.76
CA LEU A 368 -11.52 0.90 0.22
C LEU A 368 -11.87 0.48 1.65
N ARG A 369 -13.08 -0.04 1.89
CA ARG A 369 -13.48 -0.57 3.21
C ARG A 369 -12.67 -1.79 3.60
N MET A 370 -12.43 -2.74 2.69
CA MET A 370 -11.58 -3.89 2.99
C MET A 370 -10.15 -3.44 3.30
N TRP A 371 -9.59 -2.54 2.48
CA TRP A 371 -8.27 -1.98 2.73
C TRP A 371 -8.18 -1.35 4.12
N LEU A 372 -9.14 -0.48 4.47
CA LEU A 372 -9.17 0.18 5.78
C LEU A 372 -9.39 -0.81 6.93
N TYR A 373 -10.20 -1.84 6.72
CA TYR A 373 -10.41 -2.89 7.71
C TYR A 373 -9.09 -3.60 8.05
N LEU A 374 -8.28 -3.95 7.05
CA LEU A 374 -6.99 -4.59 7.28
C LEU A 374 -5.97 -3.63 7.89
N VAL A 375 -5.91 -2.38 7.43
CA VAL A 375 -5.11 -1.32 8.08
C VAL A 375 -5.51 -1.18 9.55
N GLY A 376 -6.81 -1.22 9.86
CA GLY A 376 -7.35 -1.17 11.22
C GLY A 376 -6.93 -2.35 12.08
N ILE A 377 -6.97 -3.58 11.55
CA ILE A 377 -6.49 -4.78 12.28
C ILE A 377 -5.02 -4.61 12.66
N TRP A 378 -4.17 -4.26 11.70
CA TRP A 378 -2.75 -4.03 11.96
C TRP A 378 -2.53 -2.91 12.95
N PHE A 379 -3.24 -1.80 12.80
CA PHE A 379 -3.16 -0.68 13.74
C PHE A 379 -3.50 -1.10 15.18
N ILE A 380 -4.49 -1.98 15.37
CA ILE A 380 -4.85 -2.54 16.67
C ILE A 380 -3.76 -3.52 17.17
N ASP A 381 -3.20 -4.37 16.32
CA ASP A 381 -2.06 -5.26 16.65
C ASP A 381 -0.87 -4.48 17.18
N ARG A 382 -0.59 -3.33 16.55
CA ARG A 382 0.51 -2.44 16.95
C ARG A 382 0.22 -1.67 18.23
N GLY A 383 -0.91 -1.91 18.90
CA GLY A 383 -1.29 -1.28 20.16
C GLY A 383 -2.11 0.01 20.01
N ARG A 384 -2.65 0.29 18.82
CA ARG A 384 -3.32 1.57 18.48
C ARG A 384 -2.44 2.78 18.80
N PRO A 385 -1.24 2.88 18.22
CA PRO A 385 -0.29 3.96 18.51
C PRO A 385 -0.96 5.32 18.37
N ARG A 386 -0.68 6.22 19.32
CA ARG A 386 -1.31 7.54 19.40
C ARG A 386 -0.64 8.50 18.42
N ILE A 387 -1.44 9.07 17.53
CA ILE A 387 -1.01 10.13 16.61
C ILE A 387 -0.84 11.42 17.41
N ASP A 388 0.38 11.96 17.42
CA ASP A 388 0.75 13.26 17.93
C ASP A 388 1.32 14.11 16.79
N VAL A 389 0.44 14.90 16.17
CA VAL A 389 0.79 15.80 15.06
C VAL A 389 1.86 16.82 15.49
N SER A 390 1.89 17.22 16.76
CA SER A 390 2.85 18.22 17.20
C SER A 390 4.29 17.72 17.09
N VAL A 391 4.52 16.41 17.26
CA VAL A 391 5.85 15.80 17.11
C VAL A 391 6.28 15.79 15.64
N VAL A 392 5.42 15.38 14.71
CA VAL A 392 5.81 15.30 13.30
C VAL A 392 6.04 16.68 12.68
N MET A 393 5.29 17.69 13.11
CA MET A 393 5.46 19.06 12.64
C MET A 393 6.67 19.80 13.26
N GLU A 394 7.34 19.21 14.27
CA GLU A 394 8.62 19.69 14.80
C GLU A 394 9.83 19.26 13.96
N TYR A 395 9.70 18.19 13.16
CA TYR A 395 10.77 17.72 12.27
C TYR A 395 11.13 18.77 11.22
N SER A 396 12.38 18.79 10.74
CA SER A 396 12.83 19.81 9.79
C SER A 396 12.01 19.78 8.49
N ALA A 397 11.45 20.92 8.08
CA ALA A 397 10.86 21.10 6.74
C ALA A 397 11.92 21.21 5.63
N SER A 398 13.19 21.30 5.99
CA SER A 398 14.30 21.39 5.06
C SER A 398 15.41 20.42 5.52
N PRO A 399 15.15 19.11 5.54
CA PRO A 399 16.11 18.12 5.99
C PRO A 399 17.37 18.20 5.12
N GLN A 400 18.53 18.21 5.77
CA GLN A 400 19.81 18.33 5.08
C GLN A 400 20.51 16.97 5.09
N PRO A 401 21.01 16.49 3.95
CA PRO A 401 21.83 15.29 3.94
C PRO A 401 23.12 15.53 4.75
N PRO A 402 23.69 14.49 5.37
CA PRO A 402 24.99 14.60 6.01
C PRO A 402 26.09 14.96 4.99
N PRO A 403 27.23 15.52 5.42
CA PRO A 403 28.35 15.79 4.52
C PRO A 403 28.86 14.52 3.83
N LEU A 404 29.37 14.64 2.60
CA LEU A 404 29.96 13.51 1.89
C LEU A 404 31.21 12.98 2.63
N PRO A 405 31.44 11.66 2.67
CA PRO A 405 32.63 11.08 3.26
C PRO A 405 33.86 11.51 2.45
N HIS A 406 34.72 12.35 3.05
CA HIS A 406 35.96 12.95 2.52
C HIS A 406 35.83 14.15 1.57
N SER A 407 35.43 15.31 2.08
CA SER A 407 35.96 16.61 1.59
C SER A 407 37.22 17.00 2.37
N SER A 408 38.25 16.15 2.36
CA SER A 408 39.58 16.62 2.74
C SER A 408 40.08 17.53 1.63
N SER A 409 39.90 18.84 1.83
CA SER A 409 40.49 19.90 1.02
C SER A 409 41.99 19.65 0.84
N ASN A 410 42.38 19.19 -0.35
CA ASN A 410 43.71 19.33 -0.92
C ASN A 410 43.69 18.84 -2.38
N GLY A 411 43.89 19.77 -3.32
CA GLY A 411 44.18 19.47 -4.72
C GLY A 411 43.23 20.13 -5.70
N ALA A 412 43.68 21.22 -6.32
CA ALA A 412 43.01 21.85 -7.44
C ALA A 412 42.79 20.85 -8.59
N CYS A 413 41.56 20.76 -9.11
CA CYS A 413 41.22 20.60 -10.54
C CYS A 413 39.67 20.59 -10.72
N ASN A 414 39.17 21.55 -11.50
CA ASN A 414 37.91 21.61 -12.26
C ASN A 414 36.58 21.09 -11.63
N GLY A 415 35.84 22.02 -11.01
CA GLY A 415 34.59 22.47 -11.63
C GLY A 415 33.31 21.62 -11.49
N THR A 416 32.96 21.16 -10.29
CA THR A 416 31.57 21.18 -9.80
C THR A 416 31.60 21.36 -8.28
N SER A 417 31.34 22.59 -7.83
CA SER A 417 31.12 22.90 -6.42
C SER A 417 29.80 22.27 -5.99
N TYR A 418 29.84 21.09 -5.36
CA TYR A 418 28.67 20.54 -4.69
C TYR A 418 28.43 21.36 -3.42
N ASN A 419 27.47 22.27 -3.49
CA ASN A 419 27.04 23.06 -2.35
C ASN A 419 26.51 22.10 -1.27
N THR A 420 27.04 22.17 -0.05
CA THR A 420 26.62 21.28 1.05
C THR A 420 25.29 21.70 1.66
N ASP A 421 24.90 22.96 1.47
CA ASP A 421 23.59 23.46 1.86
C ASP A 421 22.64 23.35 0.67
N ILE A 422 21.65 22.48 0.81
CA ILE A 422 20.57 22.36 -0.16
C ILE A 422 19.49 23.38 0.22
N GLY A 423 19.37 24.42 -0.61
CA GLY A 423 18.55 25.59 -0.30
C GLY A 423 17.10 25.55 -0.80
N ASN A 424 16.76 24.66 -1.74
CA ASN A 424 15.40 24.50 -2.26
C ASN A 424 14.91 23.06 -2.09
N GLU A 425 13.60 22.87 -2.07
CA GLU A 425 12.95 21.59 -1.80
C GLU A 425 13.16 20.55 -2.91
N GLU A 426 13.25 20.99 -4.17
CA GLU A 426 13.52 20.12 -5.32
C GLU A 426 14.87 19.40 -5.18
N ASP A 427 15.90 20.14 -4.79
CA ASP A 427 17.24 19.60 -4.57
C ASP A 427 17.26 18.66 -3.34
N ILE A 428 16.41 18.89 -2.32
CA ILE A 428 16.27 18.01 -1.14
C ILE A 428 15.71 16.66 -1.57
N TRP A 429 14.61 16.66 -2.32
CA TRP A 429 14.04 15.43 -2.88
C TRP A 429 14.99 14.72 -3.83
N ALA A 430 15.71 15.46 -4.68
CA ALA A 430 16.71 14.89 -5.57
C ALA A 430 17.90 14.28 -4.81
N ALA A 431 18.29 14.83 -3.65
CA ALA A 431 19.31 14.23 -2.80
C ALA A 431 18.82 12.95 -2.13
N MET A 432 17.60 12.94 -1.58
CA MET A 432 17.00 11.74 -0.98
C MET A 432 16.79 10.62 -2.01
N ALA A 433 16.25 10.95 -3.20
CA ALA A 433 16.03 9.98 -4.27
C ALA A 433 17.35 9.33 -4.73
N ARG A 434 18.42 10.12 -4.93
CA ARG A 434 19.73 9.59 -5.32
C ARG A 434 20.37 8.70 -4.26
N ASP A 435 20.13 8.94 -2.98
CA ASP A 435 20.69 8.11 -1.92
C ASP A 435 19.87 6.83 -1.72
N VAL A 436 18.55 6.97 -1.62
CA VAL A 436 17.67 5.89 -1.16
C VAL A 436 17.59 4.71 -2.15
N VAL A 437 17.87 4.92 -3.43
CA VAL A 437 17.92 3.82 -4.42
C VAL A 437 19.03 2.79 -4.12
N HIS A 438 20.00 3.14 -3.26
CA HIS A 438 21.04 2.24 -2.79
C HIS A 438 20.72 1.60 -1.43
N ALA A 439 19.57 1.91 -0.83
CA ALA A 439 19.16 1.31 0.44
C ALA A 439 19.00 -0.21 0.30
N PRO A 440 19.56 -1.01 1.22
CA PRO A 440 19.51 -2.47 1.09
C PRO A 440 18.13 -3.06 1.40
N ASP A 441 17.30 -2.34 2.15
CA ASP A 441 15.94 -2.72 2.49
C ASP A 441 14.95 -2.14 1.47
N ALA A 442 14.12 -3.00 0.85
CA ALA A 442 13.14 -2.59 -0.15
C ALA A 442 12.08 -1.60 0.36
N HIS A 443 11.78 -1.57 1.67
CA HIS A 443 10.73 -0.73 2.23
C HIS A 443 11.12 0.75 2.26
N THR A 444 12.41 1.02 2.42
CA THR A 444 12.95 2.38 2.48
C THR A 444 12.71 3.16 1.17
N PRO A 445 13.15 2.70 -0.02
CA PRO A 445 12.88 3.39 -1.27
C PRO A 445 11.38 3.40 -1.61
N LYS A 446 10.62 2.34 -1.30
CA LYS A 446 9.16 2.34 -1.45
C LYS A 446 8.51 3.47 -0.64
N THR A 447 8.97 3.72 0.58
CA THR A 447 8.39 4.75 1.47
C THR A 447 8.76 6.15 0.98
N VAL A 448 10.03 6.41 0.61
CA VAL A 448 10.43 7.69 -0.01
C VAL A 448 9.63 7.95 -1.29
N ARG A 449 9.45 6.92 -2.12
CA ARG A 449 8.64 7.00 -3.34
C ARG A 449 7.20 7.45 -3.06
N THR A 450 6.53 6.83 -2.08
CA THR A 450 5.18 7.27 -1.68
C THR A 450 5.18 8.71 -1.16
N LEU A 451 6.13 9.08 -0.30
CA LEU A 451 6.19 10.43 0.27
C LEU A 451 6.42 11.48 -0.82
N LEU A 452 7.27 11.20 -1.81
CA LEU A 452 7.49 12.08 -2.96
C LEU A 452 6.23 12.20 -3.82
N TYR A 453 5.51 11.09 -4.05
CA TYR A 453 4.23 11.11 -4.78
C TYR A 453 3.22 12.01 -4.06
N ALA A 454 3.03 11.77 -2.77
CA ALA A 454 2.10 12.53 -1.94
C ALA A 454 2.50 14.01 -1.85
N HIS A 455 3.79 14.31 -1.76
CA HIS A 455 4.31 15.67 -1.79
C HIS A 455 3.98 16.39 -3.12
N ARG A 456 4.18 15.74 -4.27
CA ARG A 456 3.84 16.35 -5.57
C ARG A 456 2.35 16.60 -5.74
N LYS A 457 1.51 15.78 -5.13
CA LYS A 457 0.04 15.90 -5.21
C LYS A 457 -0.53 16.88 -4.19
N TYR A 458 -0.05 16.82 -2.95
CA TYR A 458 -0.68 17.45 -1.79
C TYR A 458 0.26 18.39 -1.01
N GLY A 459 1.50 18.57 -1.47
CA GLY A 459 2.50 19.46 -0.85
C GLY A 459 2.12 20.94 -0.85
N GLY A 460 1.12 21.33 -1.66
CA GLY A 460 0.56 22.68 -1.66
C GLY A 460 -0.51 22.94 -0.61
N ARG A 461 -0.99 21.92 0.13
CA ARG A 461 -2.03 22.08 1.15
C ARG A 461 -1.56 22.97 2.29
N LYS A 462 -2.35 23.97 2.68
CA LYS A 462 -2.03 24.81 3.83
C LYS A 462 -2.59 24.22 5.12
N ALA A 463 -2.06 24.71 6.24
CA ALA A 463 -2.58 24.43 7.57
C ALA A 463 -4.09 24.70 7.63
N GLY A 464 -4.86 23.70 8.06
CA GLY A 464 -6.32 23.76 8.16
C GLY A 464 -7.10 23.33 6.90
N GLU A 465 -6.42 23.11 5.77
CA GLU A 465 -7.02 22.69 4.49
C GLU A 465 -6.90 21.18 4.24
N VAL A 466 -6.21 20.44 5.11
CA VAL A 466 -6.07 18.97 4.99
C VAL A 466 -7.46 18.32 5.13
N PRO A 467 -7.87 17.44 4.19
CA PRO A 467 -9.20 16.87 4.21
C PRO A 467 -9.44 16.00 5.45
N GLY A 468 -10.68 16.03 5.93
CA GLY A 468 -11.11 15.17 7.01
C GLY A 468 -10.62 15.54 8.42
N ILE A 469 -9.96 16.68 8.65
CA ILE A 469 -9.46 17.07 9.98
C ILE A 469 -10.56 17.60 10.93
N TRP A 470 -11.63 18.16 10.37
CA TRP A 470 -12.74 18.75 11.13
C TRP A 470 -13.91 17.77 11.29
N LYS A 471 -14.52 17.71 12.49
CA LYS A 471 -15.68 16.88 12.79
C LYS A 471 -16.92 17.25 11.98
N ASN A 472 -17.07 18.55 11.66
CA ASN A 472 -18.24 19.10 10.98
C ASN A 472 -17.99 19.39 9.49
N SER A 473 -16.85 18.94 8.93
CA SER A 473 -16.47 19.20 7.54
C SER A 473 -17.52 18.75 6.52
N LEU A 474 -18.25 17.67 6.82
CA LEU A 474 -19.23 17.06 5.92
C LEU A 474 -20.61 17.77 5.94
N ALA A 475 -20.84 18.70 6.87
CA ALA A 475 -22.10 19.45 6.97
C ALA A 475 -22.02 20.89 6.40
N ASN A 476 -20.81 21.39 6.09
CA ASN A 476 -20.54 22.82 5.91
C ASN A 476 -19.85 23.16 4.57
N SER A 477 -20.17 22.48 3.47
CA SER A 477 -19.72 22.87 2.12
C SER A 477 -20.30 24.22 1.61
N ASN A 478 -21.00 24.99 2.45
CA ASN A 478 -21.67 26.24 2.09
C ASN A 478 -21.13 27.49 2.83
N LEU A 479 -20.00 27.44 3.53
CA LEU A 479 -19.52 28.58 4.33
C LEU A 479 -18.40 29.43 3.71
N ASP A 480 -18.04 29.21 2.46
CA ASP A 480 -16.87 29.89 1.84
C ASP A 480 -17.15 31.24 1.17
N GLU A 481 -18.29 31.91 1.40
CA GLU A 481 -18.51 33.27 0.85
C GLU A 481 -18.58 34.42 1.87
N ALA A 482 -18.43 34.18 3.17
CA ALA A 482 -18.34 35.27 4.14
C ALA A 482 -17.39 34.92 5.29
N GLY A 483 -16.19 35.50 5.26
CA GLY A 483 -15.08 35.21 6.18
C GLY A 483 -15.36 35.50 7.66
N GLY A 484 -16.08 34.60 8.31
CA GLY A 484 -16.43 34.67 9.72
C GLY A 484 -17.10 33.42 10.32
N GLY A 485 -16.94 32.24 9.71
CA GLY A 485 -17.44 30.99 10.28
C GLY A 485 -16.65 30.54 11.51
N GLU A 486 -17.34 30.06 12.56
CA GLU A 486 -16.70 29.40 13.70
C GLU A 486 -15.84 28.23 13.19
N LYS A 487 -14.54 28.22 13.54
CA LYS A 487 -13.65 27.09 13.24
C LYS A 487 -14.28 25.82 13.81
N GLY A 488 -14.44 24.79 12.97
CA GLY A 488 -15.02 23.51 13.37
C GLY A 488 -14.24 22.84 14.51
N GLU A 489 -14.83 21.82 15.15
CA GLU A 489 -14.13 21.02 16.14
C GLU A 489 -13.18 20.02 15.44
N LEU A 490 -11.95 19.85 15.92
CA LEU A 490 -10.98 18.89 15.37
C LEU A 490 -11.23 17.47 15.88
N TRP A 491 -10.91 16.46 15.06
CA TRP A 491 -10.92 15.05 15.50
C TRP A 491 -9.88 14.77 16.58
N MET A 492 -8.68 15.35 16.41
CA MET A 492 -7.54 15.20 17.32
C MET A 492 -6.84 16.56 17.44
N GLU A 493 -6.23 16.81 18.60
CA GLU A 493 -5.51 18.06 18.85
C GLU A 493 -4.38 18.26 17.84
N GLY A 494 -4.29 19.46 17.27
CA GLY A 494 -3.19 19.87 16.39
C GLY A 494 -3.32 19.43 14.93
N LEU A 495 -4.37 18.70 14.52
CA LEU A 495 -4.60 18.37 13.11
C LEU A 495 -4.69 19.61 12.20
N ASP A 496 -5.14 20.75 12.73
CA ASP A 496 -5.15 22.04 12.01
C ASP A 496 -3.76 22.57 11.66
N LYS A 497 -2.70 22.01 12.24
CA LYS A 497 -1.31 22.35 11.94
C LYS A 497 -0.72 21.52 10.80
N LEU A 498 -1.39 20.44 10.37
CA LEU A 498 -0.92 19.65 9.23
C LEU A 498 -0.96 20.51 7.96
N ASP A 499 0.14 20.51 7.23
CA ASP A 499 0.29 21.15 5.93
C ASP A 499 1.14 20.28 5.01
N GLY A 500 1.27 20.70 3.76
CA GLY A 500 2.00 19.97 2.72
C GLY A 500 3.49 19.70 3.04
N SER A 501 4.08 20.39 4.01
CA SER A 501 5.46 20.12 4.45
C SER A 501 5.58 18.82 5.24
N LEU A 502 4.47 18.19 5.66
CA LEU A 502 4.48 16.87 6.32
C LEU A 502 5.33 15.86 5.55
N PHE A 503 5.18 15.78 4.23
CA PHE A 503 5.80 14.74 3.42
C PHE A 503 7.33 14.84 3.39
N VAL A 504 7.87 16.06 3.22
CA VAL A 504 9.34 16.27 3.21
C VAL A 504 9.93 16.10 4.61
N ARG A 505 9.22 16.51 5.67
CA ARG A 505 9.59 16.26 7.07
C ARG A 505 9.72 14.76 7.36
N CYS A 506 8.71 13.99 6.99
CA CYS A 506 8.69 12.55 7.16
C CYS A 506 9.78 11.86 6.34
N ALA A 507 10.04 12.32 5.11
CA ALA A 507 11.11 11.77 4.28
C ALA A 507 12.50 12.03 4.91
N GLY A 508 12.72 13.24 5.46
CA GLY A 508 13.94 13.54 6.21
C GLY A 508 14.15 12.60 7.40
N VAL A 509 13.13 12.43 8.24
CA VAL A 509 13.19 11.50 9.38
C VAL A 509 13.40 10.06 8.94
N LEU A 510 12.77 9.63 7.85
CA LEU A 510 12.99 8.31 7.29
C LEU A 510 14.47 8.13 6.91
N MET A 511 15.07 9.09 6.20
CA MET A 511 16.48 9.01 5.82
C MET A 511 17.41 9.02 7.05
N ASP A 512 17.10 9.83 8.07
CA ASP A 512 17.90 9.85 9.30
C ASP A 512 17.78 8.54 10.12
N CYS A 513 16.62 7.88 10.08
CA CYS A 513 16.41 6.59 10.73
C CYS A 513 17.02 5.41 9.96
N MET A 514 16.89 5.42 8.63
CA MET A 514 17.30 4.33 7.75
C MET A 514 18.73 4.50 7.20
N GLY A 515 19.32 5.67 7.39
CA GLY A 515 20.69 6.01 7.03
C GLY A 515 20.84 6.54 5.61
N TRP A 516 21.68 7.56 5.46
CA TRP A 516 22.17 8.06 4.18
C TRP A 516 23.32 7.17 3.67
N VAL A 517 22.98 6.04 3.06
CA VAL A 517 23.92 4.95 2.81
C VAL A 517 25.03 5.32 1.81
N THR A 518 24.76 6.20 0.85
CA THR A 518 25.80 6.68 -0.09
C THR A 518 26.76 7.66 0.56
N ARG A 519 26.43 8.13 1.77
CA ARG A 519 27.20 9.10 2.55
C ARG A 519 27.95 8.45 3.71
N GLY A 520 28.04 7.12 3.71
CA GLY A 520 28.83 6.34 4.67
C GLY A 520 28.11 6.03 5.98
N GLU A 521 26.82 6.35 6.09
CA GLU A 521 26.01 5.91 7.22
C GLU A 521 25.65 4.43 7.10
N ARG A 522 25.42 3.79 8.25
CA ARG A 522 24.96 2.40 8.28
C ARG A 522 23.46 2.36 8.00
N ALA A 523 23.03 1.42 7.17
CA ALA A 523 21.61 1.15 6.97
C ALA A 523 20.92 0.82 8.31
N GLY A 524 19.82 1.53 8.57
CA GLY A 524 18.96 1.36 9.72
C GLY A 524 18.05 0.13 9.59
N VAL A 525 17.25 -0.08 10.63
CA VAL A 525 16.29 -1.20 10.70
C VAL A 525 14.94 -0.69 11.18
N TRP A 526 13.87 -1.22 10.58
CA TRP A 526 12.51 -0.94 10.99
C TRP A 526 12.20 -1.54 12.37
N ASP A 527 11.42 -0.81 13.16
CA ASP A 527 11.02 -1.24 14.49
C ASP A 527 9.94 -2.33 14.42
N ARG A 528 10.05 -3.37 15.25
CA ARG A 528 9.10 -4.49 15.28
C ARG A 528 8.34 -4.61 16.61
N SER A 529 8.59 -3.71 17.56
CA SER A 529 8.04 -3.79 18.91
C SER A 529 6.55 -3.43 18.96
N GLY A 530 6.02 -2.62 18.04
CA GLY A 530 4.61 -2.22 18.08
C GLY A 530 4.49 -0.99 18.96
N LEU A 531 4.58 0.16 18.34
CA LEU A 531 4.86 1.42 19.02
C LEU A 531 3.67 1.99 19.82
N GLY A 532 2.50 1.35 19.80
CA GLY A 532 1.34 1.73 20.60
C GLY A 532 1.32 1.16 22.02
N TRP A 533 2.21 0.23 22.34
CA TRP A 533 2.34 -0.35 23.67
C TRP A 533 3.30 0.50 24.51
N GLU A 534 2.97 0.79 25.77
CA GLU A 534 3.84 1.57 26.66
C GLU A 534 5.18 0.86 26.88
N GLU A 535 5.11 -0.45 27.13
CA GLU A 535 6.25 -1.33 27.39
C GLU A 535 7.20 -1.44 26.19
N ALA A 536 6.73 -1.15 24.96
CA ALA A 536 7.59 -1.13 23.78
C ALA A 536 8.59 0.04 23.81
N TRP A 537 8.39 1.01 24.69
CA TRP A 537 9.24 2.19 24.88
C TRP A 537 10.07 2.15 26.16
N ASP A 538 9.97 1.12 26.98
CA ASP A 538 10.91 0.90 28.09
C ASP A 538 12.22 0.31 27.56
#